data_AF-A0A9E5UV99-F1
#
_entry.id   AF-A0A9E5UV99-F1
#
_cell.length_a   1.000
_cell.length_b   1.000
_cell.length_c   1.000
_cell.angle_alpha   90.00
_cell.angle_beta   90.00
_cell.angle_gamma   90.00
#
_symmetry.space_group_name_H-M   'P 1'
#
loop_
_entity.id
_entity.type
_entity.pdbx_description
1 polymer ?
#
loop_
_entity_poly.entity_id
_entity_poly.type
_entity_poly.pdbx_seq_one_letter_code
_entity_poly.pdbx_strand_id
1 'polypeptide(L)'
;MSSSKSSPKPGASTSFRPVSPFAMFYQLTYLSAMASAGITRSKTFELAAQANSSAAEYFVAVNRLVKEFRFDYAEACRRVGNQAKSDNMKSFLLRLSDALTSGEPLAEFLAREAHVQGEDYENHYERNVESLKQWSNAFTSIVISVALIVIIQVITSMIYSIDINAMLGMVGAGAMMSAFSTWIIYRSAPQEIMTAGLGKGSTEQIRAFQVARVVGPLAALSAAVAYLVGIPMGYLLLWIAALFLPVGVLSFISDRHTTKKDIEFSTFLRSAGGMATSSGTTLKQALTRLDMSSFPTLQADVERLSKTPGSAGG
;
A
#
# COMPACT_ATOMS: atom_id res chain seq x y z
N MET A 1 -10.38 19.10 51.02
CA MET A 1 -11.19 18.94 49.78
C MET A 1 -10.50 17.90 48.92
N SER A 2 -11.01 16.67 48.96
CA SER A 2 -10.44 15.51 48.26
C SER A 2 -11.01 15.46 46.84
N SER A 3 -10.16 15.56 45.83
CA SER A 3 -10.55 15.42 44.42
C SER A 3 -10.61 13.94 44.06
N SER A 4 -11.82 13.39 44.00
CA SER A 4 -12.07 12.05 43.50
C SER A 4 -11.73 11.98 42.01
N LYS A 5 -10.69 11.19 41.68
CA LYS A 5 -10.38 10.77 40.32
C LYS A 5 -11.58 9.98 39.78
N SER A 6 -12.29 10.53 38.81
CA SER A 6 -13.34 9.82 38.08
C SER A 6 -12.70 8.76 37.19
N SER A 7 -12.98 7.49 37.49
CA SER A 7 -12.69 6.34 36.64
C SER A 7 -13.31 6.53 35.25
N PRO A 8 -12.66 6.11 34.15
CA PRO A 8 -13.28 6.11 32.84
C PRO A 8 -14.39 5.06 32.83
N LYS A 9 -15.63 5.49 32.54
CA LYS A 9 -16.75 4.59 32.23
C LYS A 9 -16.38 3.77 30.97
N PRO A 10 -16.59 2.43 30.95
CA PRO A 10 -16.52 1.67 29.72
C PRO A 10 -17.78 2.00 28.90
N GLY A 11 -17.66 3.04 28.06
CA GLY A 11 -18.69 3.45 27.11
C GLY A 11 -18.75 2.49 25.93
N ALA A 12 -19.94 1.98 25.67
CA ALA A 12 -20.28 1.10 24.57
C ALA A 12 -19.99 1.73 23.18
N SER A 13 -18.81 1.47 22.64
CA SER A 13 -18.54 1.58 21.20
C SER A 13 -18.04 0.24 20.64
N THR A 14 -18.76 -0.85 20.90
CA THR A 14 -18.52 -2.16 20.26
C THR A 14 -19.10 -2.15 18.85
N SER A 15 -18.62 -1.23 18.02
CA SER A 15 -18.96 -1.16 16.61
C SER A 15 -17.81 -1.78 15.84
N PHE A 16 -18.01 -2.98 15.29
CA PHE A 16 -17.04 -3.59 14.39
C PHE A 16 -16.67 -2.65 13.25
N ARG A 17 -15.38 -2.59 12.89
CA ARG A 17 -14.91 -1.77 11.76
C ARG A 17 -15.27 -2.44 10.44
N PRO A 18 -15.51 -1.66 9.36
CA PRO A 18 -15.62 -2.23 8.02
C PRO A 18 -14.30 -2.92 7.67
N VAL A 19 -14.40 -4.12 7.09
CA VAL A 19 -13.25 -4.94 6.70
C VAL A 19 -12.95 -4.67 5.23
N SER A 20 -11.71 -4.37 4.89
CA SER A 20 -11.29 -4.24 3.49
C SER A 20 -11.27 -5.61 2.80
N PRO A 21 -11.49 -5.69 1.47
CA PRO A 21 -11.41 -6.95 0.72
C PRO A 21 -10.09 -7.70 0.95
N PHE A 22 -8.96 -6.96 1.00
CA PHE A 22 -7.65 -7.53 1.29
C PHE A 22 -7.56 -8.13 2.69
N ALA A 23 -8.06 -7.44 3.72
CA ALA A 23 -8.03 -7.96 5.09
C ALA A 23 -8.87 -9.23 5.24
N MET A 24 -9.97 -9.32 4.50
CA MET A 24 -10.79 -10.52 4.45
C MET A 24 -10.06 -11.67 3.74
N PHE A 25 -9.50 -11.42 2.55
CA PHE A 25 -8.68 -12.39 1.82
C PHE A 25 -7.55 -12.94 2.71
N TYR A 26 -6.75 -12.06 3.30
CA TYR A 26 -5.66 -12.43 4.21
C TYR A 26 -6.14 -13.31 5.36
N GLN A 27 -7.25 -12.92 6.01
CA GLN A 27 -7.80 -13.66 7.15
C GLN A 27 -8.28 -15.05 6.77
N LEU A 28 -8.96 -15.20 5.63
CA LEU A 28 -9.47 -16.49 5.16
C LEU A 28 -8.33 -17.41 4.71
N THR A 29 -7.33 -16.89 3.98
CA THR A 29 -6.14 -17.65 3.62
C THR A 29 -5.37 -18.11 4.85
N TYR A 30 -5.22 -17.24 5.85
CA TYR A 30 -4.58 -17.59 7.13
C TYR A 30 -5.33 -18.70 7.85
N LEU A 31 -6.66 -18.59 7.96
CA LEU A 31 -7.53 -19.60 8.56
C LEU A 31 -7.47 -20.94 7.84
N SER A 32 -7.53 -20.91 6.50
CA SER A 32 -7.44 -22.10 5.66
C SER A 32 -6.09 -22.82 5.84
N ALA A 33 -4.99 -22.07 5.84
CA ALA A 33 -3.66 -22.64 6.08
C ALA A 33 -3.54 -23.27 7.48
N MET A 34 -4.03 -22.59 8.52
CA MET A 34 -4.00 -23.11 9.89
C MET A 34 -4.89 -24.35 10.07
N ALA A 35 -6.06 -24.37 9.44
CA ALA A 35 -6.96 -25.53 9.49
C ALA A 35 -6.38 -26.72 8.70
N SER A 36 -5.72 -26.46 7.57
CA SER A 36 -5.07 -27.49 6.74
C SER A 36 -3.85 -28.12 7.43
N ALA A 37 -3.20 -27.39 8.34
CA ALA A 37 -2.10 -27.91 9.18
C ALA A 37 -2.56 -28.90 10.26
N GLY A 38 -3.85 -29.26 10.32
CA GLY A 38 -4.39 -30.21 11.29
C GLY A 38 -4.54 -29.64 12.71
N ILE A 39 -4.49 -28.32 12.85
CA ILE A 39 -4.67 -27.63 14.14
C ILE A 39 -6.11 -27.81 14.63
N THR A 40 -6.29 -28.04 15.94
CA THR A 40 -7.61 -28.17 16.55
C THR A 40 -8.44 -26.91 16.33
N ARG A 41 -9.75 -27.06 16.06
CA ARG A 41 -10.70 -25.96 15.84
C ARG A 41 -10.51 -24.80 16.81
N SER A 42 -10.49 -25.07 18.12
CA SER A 42 -10.30 -24.03 19.15
C SER A 42 -9.00 -23.23 18.99
N LYS A 43 -7.92 -23.89 18.57
CA LYS A 43 -6.63 -23.23 18.37
C LYS A 43 -6.61 -22.46 17.06
N THR A 44 -7.28 -22.95 16.01
CA THR A 44 -7.47 -22.22 14.75
C THR A 44 -8.18 -20.89 14.97
N PHE A 45 -9.27 -20.89 15.75
CA PHE A 45 -9.99 -19.65 16.10
C PHE A 45 -9.14 -18.71 16.97
N GLU A 46 -8.34 -19.24 17.89
CA GLU A 46 -7.42 -18.44 18.70
C GLU A 46 -6.34 -17.75 17.86
N LEU A 47 -5.72 -18.49 16.94
CA LEU A 47 -4.74 -17.96 16.00
C LEU A 47 -5.36 -16.91 15.07
N ALA A 48 -6.60 -17.14 14.62
CA ALA A 48 -7.34 -16.19 13.79
C ALA A 48 -7.57 -14.84 14.50
N ALA A 49 -7.72 -14.84 15.82
CA ALA A 49 -7.85 -13.63 16.61
C ALA A 49 -6.52 -12.89 16.84
N GLN A 50 -5.38 -13.56 16.65
CA GLN A 50 -4.03 -12.98 16.76
C GLN A 50 -3.50 -12.46 15.42
N ALA A 51 -4.21 -12.74 14.32
CA ALA A 51 -3.82 -12.26 13.00
C ALA A 51 -3.78 -10.72 12.96
N ASN A 52 -2.79 -10.14 12.28
CA ASN A 52 -2.64 -8.69 12.18
C ASN A 52 -3.55 -8.11 11.07
N SER A 53 -4.86 -8.30 11.22
CA SER A 53 -5.88 -7.88 10.25
C SER A 53 -7.06 -7.20 10.94
N SER A 54 -7.75 -6.29 10.24
CA SER A 54 -9.00 -5.71 10.76
C SER A 54 -10.12 -6.75 10.91
N ALA A 55 -10.00 -7.89 10.21
CA ALA A 55 -10.93 -9.01 10.32
C ALA A 55 -10.71 -9.83 11.60
N ALA A 56 -9.51 -9.78 12.20
CA ALA A 56 -9.21 -10.49 13.45
C ALA A 56 -10.06 -9.99 14.64
N GLU A 57 -10.49 -8.73 14.64
CA GLU A 57 -11.38 -8.16 15.67
C GLU A 57 -12.68 -8.97 15.82
N TYR A 58 -13.20 -9.55 14.72
CA TYR A 58 -14.37 -10.42 14.75
C TYR A 58 -14.09 -11.75 15.43
N PHE A 59 -12.92 -12.35 15.17
CA PHE A 59 -12.51 -13.60 15.81
C PHE A 59 -12.14 -13.42 17.28
N VAL A 60 -11.65 -12.24 17.68
CA VAL A 60 -11.50 -11.86 19.10
C VAL A 60 -12.86 -11.90 19.80
N ALA A 61 -13.89 -11.33 19.17
CA ALA A 61 -15.24 -11.36 19.72
C ALA A 61 -15.83 -12.78 19.79
N VAL A 62 -15.62 -13.60 18.75
CA VAL A 62 -16.03 -15.02 18.75
C VAL A 62 -15.34 -15.78 19.89
N ASN A 63 -14.03 -15.67 20.03
CA ASN A 63 -13.28 -16.33 21.10
C ASN A 63 -13.71 -15.85 22.49
N ARG A 64 -14.04 -14.57 22.64
CA ARG A 64 -14.56 -14.04 23.90
C ARG A 64 -15.89 -14.69 24.27
N LEU A 65 -16.82 -14.82 23.33
CA LEU A 65 -18.11 -15.49 23.56
C LEU A 65 -17.93 -16.96 23.95
N VAL A 66 -17.00 -17.67 23.30
CA VAL A 66 -16.74 -19.08 23.61
C VAL A 66 -16.06 -19.24 24.97
N LYS A 67 -15.01 -18.46 25.26
CA LYS A 67 -14.21 -18.59 26.49
C LYS A 67 -14.93 -18.07 27.73
N GLU A 68 -15.53 -16.88 27.66
CA GLU A 68 -16.15 -16.22 28.82
C GLU A 68 -17.60 -16.69 29.05
N PHE A 69 -18.36 -16.88 27.97
CA PHE A 69 -19.80 -17.17 28.05
C PHE A 69 -20.17 -18.61 27.68
N ARG A 70 -19.19 -19.48 27.41
CA ARG A 70 -19.38 -20.92 27.12
C ARG A 70 -20.32 -21.20 25.95
N PHE A 71 -20.42 -20.28 24.99
CA PHE A 71 -21.11 -20.53 23.73
C PHE A 71 -20.37 -21.57 22.89
N ASP A 72 -21.10 -22.31 22.07
CA ASP A 72 -20.50 -23.09 20.98
C ASP A 72 -19.96 -22.17 19.88
N TYR A 73 -18.94 -22.62 19.15
CA TYR A 73 -18.33 -21.84 18.06
C TYR A 73 -19.35 -21.48 16.98
N ALA A 74 -20.31 -22.35 16.66
CA ALA A 74 -21.32 -22.07 15.65
C ALA A 74 -22.24 -20.90 16.07
N GLU A 75 -22.72 -20.92 17.32
CA GLU A 75 -23.60 -19.88 17.86
C GLU A 75 -22.83 -18.56 18.06
N ALA A 76 -21.58 -18.62 18.51
CA ALA A 76 -20.72 -17.45 18.64
C ALA A 76 -20.47 -16.76 17.28
N CYS A 77 -20.17 -17.54 16.22
CA CYS A 77 -20.01 -17.01 14.87
C CYS A 77 -21.30 -16.33 14.37
N ARG A 78 -22.47 -16.95 14.61
CA ARG A 78 -23.77 -16.39 14.22
C ARG A 78 -24.06 -15.06 14.91
N ARG A 79 -23.83 -14.98 16.22
CA ARG A 79 -24.05 -13.76 17.00
C ARG A 79 -23.13 -12.61 16.59
N VAL A 80 -21.85 -12.91 16.32
CA VAL A 80 -20.89 -11.91 15.86
C VAL A 80 -21.19 -11.50 14.42
N GLY A 81 -21.55 -12.45 13.54
CA GLY A 81 -21.96 -12.20 12.17
C GLY A 81 -23.17 -11.28 12.06
N ASN A 82 -24.19 -11.47 12.92
CA ASN A 82 -25.36 -10.59 12.95
C ASN A 82 -25.07 -9.16 13.42
N GLN A 83 -23.96 -8.96 14.15
CA GLN A 83 -23.50 -7.64 14.58
C GLN A 83 -22.47 -7.03 13.62
N ALA A 84 -22.06 -7.77 12.59
CA ALA A 84 -21.03 -7.32 11.66
C ALA A 84 -21.55 -6.18 10.76
N LYS A 85 -20.70 -5.16 10.57
CA LYS A 85 -21.02 -4.02 9.70
C LYS A 85 -20.71 -4.28 8.23
N SER A 86 -19.77 -5.18 7.95
CA SER A 86 -19.40 -5.55 6.59
C SER A 86 -20.26 -6.72 6.13
N ASP A 87 -20.95 -6.55 5.00
CA ASP A 87 -21.80 -7.59 4.41
C ASP A 87 -21.02 -8.87 4.08
N ASN A 88 -19.78 -8.73 3.63
CA ASN A 88 -18.92 -9.88 3.32
C ASN A 88 -18.57 -10.66 4.61
N MET A 89 -18.18 -9.96 5.68
CA MET A 89 -17.87 -10.59 6.97
C MET A 89 -19.11 -11.24 7.61
N LYS A 90 -20.26 -10.56 7.54
CA LYS A 90 -21.54 -11.12 7.98
C LYS A 90 -21.85 -12.42 7.26
N SER A 91 -21.81 -12.39 5.93
CA SER A 91 -22.12 -13.55 5.10
C SER A 91 -21.17 -14.72 5.35
N PHE A 92 -19.88 -14.44 5.49
CA PHE A 92 -18.87 -15.44 5.83
C PHE A 92 -19.11 -16.06 7.22
N LEU A 93 -19.31 -15.25 8.27
CA LEU A 93 -19.52 -15.76 9.63
C LEU A 93 -20.81 -16.57 9.77
N LEU A 94 -21.85 -16.21 9.03
CA LEU A 94 -23.09 -16.98 8.96
C LEU A 94 -22.87 -18.32 8.24
N ARG A 95 -22.20 -18.34 7.08
CA ARG A 95 -21.82 -19.60 6.40
C ARG A 95 -20.92 -20.49 7.27
N LEU A 96 -19.99 -19.89 8.00
CA LEU A 96 -19.12 -20.60 8.94
C LEU A 96 -19.92 -21.21 10.09
N SER A 97 -20.90 -20.47 10.64
CA SER A 97 -21.83 -20.99 11.65
C SER A 97 -22.62 -22.20 11.12
N ASP A 98 -23.10 -22.12 9.88
CA ASP A 98 -23.86 -23.20 9.24
C ASP A 98 -22.97 -24.45 9.04
N ALA A 99 -21.75 -24.28 8.54
CA ALA A 99 -20.78 -25.35 8.33
C ALA A 99 -20.35 -26.02 9.66
N LEU A 100 -20.18 -25.24 10.72
CA LEU A 100 -19.88 -25.77 12.05
C LEU A 100 -21.06 -26.57 12.63
N THR A 101 -22.29 -26.11 12.40
CA THR A 101 -23.52 -26.78 12.88
C THR A 101 -23.77 -28.08 12.12
N SER A 102 -23.50 -28.11 10.82
CA SER A 102 -23.68 -29.30 9.97
C SER A 102 -22.59 -30.37 10.17
N GLY A 103 -21.56 -30.06 10.96
CA GLY A 103 -20.45 -30.98 11.23
C GLY A 103 -19.45 -31.09 10.08
N GLU A 104 -19.47 -30.17 9.13
CA GLU A 104 -18.55 -30.16 8.00
C GLU A 104 -17.07 -30.07 8.48
N PRO A 105 -16.13 -30.79 7.85
CA PRO A 105 -14.71 -30.61 8.10
C PRO A 105 -14.28 -29.14 7.89
N LEU A 106 -13.90 -28.46 8.99
CA LEU A 106 -13.52 -27.04 8.99
C LEU A 106 -12.42 -26.71 7.97
N ALA A 107 -11.45 -27.62 7.77
CA ALA A 107 -10.37 -27.42 6.80
C ALA A 107 -10.89 -27.37 5.35
N GLU A 108 -11.81 -28.25 4.98
CA GLU A 108 -12.38 -28.28 3.63
C GLU A 108 -13.27 -27.06 3.37
N PHE A 109 -14.11 -26.68 4.34
CA PHE A 109 -14.93 -25.48 4.27
C PHE A 109 -14.06 -24.23 4.07
N LEU A 110 -13.05 -24.03 4.93
CA LEU A 110 -12.19 -22.85 4.87
C LEU A 110 -11.33 -22.83 3.61
N ALA A 111 -10.89 -23.98 3.09
CA ALA A 111 -10.17 -24.05 1.83
C ALA A 111 -11.04 -23.59 0.65
N ARG A 112 -12.30 -24.03 0.57
CA ARG A 112 -13.22 -23.59 -0.49
C ARG A 112 -13.56 -22.11 -0.35
N GLU A 113 -13.84 -21.64 0.85
CA GLU A 113 -14.18 -20.25 1.08
C GLU A 113 -12.98 -19.31 0.81
N ALA A 114 -11.76 -19.72 1.18
CA ALA A 114 -10.55 -18.98 0.86
C ALA A 114 -10.27 -18.94 -0.65
N HIS A 115 -10.56 -20.03 -1.37
CA HIS A 115 -10.46 -20.06 -2.84
C HIS A 115 -11.43 -19.07 -3.47
N VAL A 116 -12.72 -19.12 -3.13
CA VAL A 116 -13.75 -18.23 -3.67
C VAL A 116 -13.44 -16.76 -3.35
N GLN A 117 -13.01 -16.47 -2.12
CA GLN A 117 -12.62 -15.12 -1.72
C GLN A 117 -11.35 -14.65 -2.44
N GLY A 118 -10.43 -15.58 -2.75
CA GLY A 118 -9.24 -15.33 -3.55
C GLY A 118 -9.57 -14.97 -4.98
N GLU A 119 -10.43 -15.74 -5.64
CA GLU A 119 -10.91 -15.44 -7.00
C GLU A 119 -11.64 -14.11 -7.06
N ASP A 120 -12.51 -13.79 -6.08
CA ASP A 120 -13.19 -12.50 -6.04
C ASP A 120 -12.22 -11.33 -5.86
N TYR A 121 -11.22 -11.49 -4.99
CA TYR A 121 -10.17 -10.49 -4.78
C TYR A 121 -9.30 -10.31 -6.03
N GLU A 122 -8.87 -11.39 -6.67
CA GLU A 122 -8.08 -11.38 -7.90
C GLU A 122 -8.84 -10.68 -9.02
N ASN A 123 -10.11 -11.06 -9.24
CA ASN A 123 -10.96 -10.44 -10.25
C ASN A 123 -11.15 -8.93 -10.00
N HIS A 124 -11.35 -8.52 -8.75
CA HIS A 124 -11.47 -7.10 -8.42
C HIS A 124 -10.14 -6.36 -8.63
N TYR A 125 -9.02 -6.99 -8.26
CA TYR A 125 -7.69 -6.42 -8.44
C TYR A 125 -7.32 -6.28 -9.92
N GLU A 126 -7.57 -7.29 -10.74
CA GLU A 126 -7.34 -7.26 -12.18
C GLU A 126 -8.14 -6.15 -12.87
N ARG A 127 -9.42 -5.97 -12.49
CA ARG A 127 -10.24 -4.84 -12.97
C ARG A 127 -9.63 -3.48 -12.64
N ASN A 128 -9.07 -3.32 -11.43
CA ASN A 128 -8.41 -2.08 -11.04
C ASN A 128 -7.12 -1.85 -11.84
N VAL A 129 -6.34 -2.90 -12.10
CA VAL A 129 -5.12 -2.84 -12.91
C VAL A 129 -5.46 -2.49 -14.36
N GLU A 130 -6.49 -3.10 -14.94
CA GLU A 130 -6.93 -2.77 -16.30
C GLU A 130 -7.47 -1.34 -16.40
N SER A 131 -8.20 -0.87 -15.37
CA SER A 131 -8.61 0.54 -15.28
C SER A 131 -7.39 1.47 -15.23
N LEU A 132 -6.39 1.16 -14.40
CA LEU A 132 -5.15 1.94 -14.31
C LEU A 132 -4.41 1.98 -15.65
N LYS A 133 -4.35 0.86 -16.37
CA LYS A 133 -3.76 0.77 -17.71
C LYS A 133 -4.50 1.65 -18.71
N GLN A 134 -5.83 1.66 -18.68
CA GLN A 134 -6.64 2.54 -19.52
C GLN A 134 -6.36 4.02 -19.23
N TRP A 135 -6.28 4.41 -17.96
CA TRP A 135 -5.92 5.78 -17.56
C TRP A 135 -4.48 6.16 -17.93
N SER A 136 -3.55 5.22 -17.85
CA SER A 136 -2.15 5.40 -18.29
C SER A 136 -2.07 5.63 -19.81
N ASN A 137 -2.84 4.88 -20.61
CA ASN A 137 -2.93 5.10 -22.05
C ASN A 137 -3.54 6.47 -22.38
N ALA A 138 -4.58 6.87 -21.65
CA ALA A 138 -5.20 8.20 -21.79
C ALA A 138 -4.21 9.32 -21.43
N PHE A 139 -3.48 9.18 -20.32
CA PHE A 139 -2.43 10.13 -19.92
C PHE A 139 -1.35 10.27 -20.98
N THR A 140 -0.86 9.15 -21.52
CA THR A 140 0.14 9.17 -22.59
C THR A 140 -0.36 9.95 -23.80
N SER A 141 -1.62 9.76 -24.18
CA SER A 141 -2.26 10.47 -25.29
C SER A 141 -2.40 11.97 -25.02
N ILE A 142 -2.76 12.36 -23.79
CA ILE A 142 -2.89 13.77 -23.38
C ILE A 142 -1.51 14.45 -23.37
N VAL A 143 -0.49 13.81 -22.79
CA VAL A 143 0.87 14.36 -22.74
C VAL A 143 1.45 14.55 -24.13
N ILE A 144 1.25 13.60 -25.05
CA ILE A 144 1.69 13.74 -26.45
C ILE A 144 0.96 14.92 -27.12
N SER A 145 -0.35 15.05 -26.90
CA SER A 145 -1.13 16.15 -27.46
C SER A 145 -0.67 17.52 -26.94
N VAL A 146 -0.43 17.64 -25.63
CA VAL A 146 0.11 18.86 -25.01
C VAL A 146 1.52 19.15 -25.54
N ALA A 147 2.38 18.14 -25.65
CA ALA A 147 3.73 18.31 -26.20
C ALA A 147 3.70 18.83 -27.64
N LEU A 148 2.80 18.30 -28.49
CA LEU A 148 2.63 18.76 -29.86
C LEU A 148 2.16 20.21 -29.92
N ILE A 149 1.19 20.60 -29.09
CA ILE A 149 0.73 21.99 -28.99
C ILE A 149 1.89 22.91 -28.58
N VAL A 150 2.69 22.50 -27.59
CA VAL A 150 3.87 23.27 -27.14
C VAL A 150 4.92 23.40 -28.25
N ILE A 151 5.20 22.33 -29.01
CA ILE A 151 6.15 22.38 -30.13
C ILE A 151 5.66 23.34 -31.22
N ILE A 152 4.39 23.24 -31.63
CA ILE A 152 3.81 24.17 -32.62
C ILE A 152 3.88 25.60 -32.11
N GLN A 153 3.62 25.82 -30.83
CA GLN A 153 3.68 27.15 -30.23
C GLN A 153 5.09 27.73 -30.26
N VAL A 154 6.11 26.92 -29.94
CA VAL A 154 7.52 27.36 -30.01
C VAL A 154 7.92 27.71 -31.44
N ILE A 155 7.53 26.91 -32.43
CA ILE A 155 7.81 27.22 -33.84
C ILE A 155 7.09 28.51 -34.26
N THR A 156 5.83 28.65 -33.86
CA THR A 156 5.03 29.83 -34.20
C THR A 156 5.59 31.09 -33.54
N SER A 157 6.10 31.01 -32.29
CA SER A 157 6.72 32.15 -31.62
C SER A 157 8.10 32.54 -32.19
N MET A 158 8.77 31.63 -32.90
CA MET A 158 9.98 31.96 -33.66
C MET A 158 9.68 32.68 -34.98
N ILE A 159 8.59 32.30 -35.67
CA ILE A 159 8.20 32.91 -36.95
C ILE A 159 7.43 34.21 -36.73
N TYR A 160 6.52 34.24 -35.76
CA TYR A 160 5.69 35.36 -35.41
C TYR A 160 6.03 35.83 -34.00
N SER A 161 6.15 37.14 -33.80
CA SER A 161 6.31 37.74 -32.47
C SER A 161 4.99 37.65 -31.69
N ILE A 162 4.71 36.46 -31.15
CA ILE A 162 3.60 36.21 -30.24
C ILE A 162 3.91 36.88 -28.90
N ASP A 163 2.89 37.50 -28.29
CA ASP A 163 3.02 38.06 -26.94
C ASP A 163 3.43 37.00 -25.92
N ILE A 164 4.39 37.33 -25.06
CA ILE A 164 4.95 36.45 -24.03
C ILE A 164 3.85 35.96 -23.09
N ASN A 165 2.83 36.79 -22.82
CA ASN A 165 1.71 36.43 -21.96
C ASN A 165 0.82 35.35 -22.59
N ALA A 166 0.59 35.40 -23.91
CA ALA A 166 -0.17 34.40 -24.63
C ALA A 166 0.55 33.04 -24.63
N MET A 167 1.88 33.04 -24.79
CA MET A 167 2.70 31.84 -24.69
C MET A 167 2.64 31.23 -23.27
N LEU A 168 2.73 32.07 -22.24
CA LEU A 168 2.63 31.64 -20.85
C LEU A 168 1.25 31.02 -20.54
N GLY A 169 0.17 31.61 -21.05
CA GLY A 169 -1.18 31.09 -20.88
C GLY A 169 -1.36 29.68 -21.46
N MET A 170 -0.83 29.43 -22.66
CA MET A 170 -0.92 28.11 -23.30
C MET A 170 -0.03 27.06 -22.63
N VAL A 171 1.21 27.41 -22.26
CA VAL A 171 2.09 26.50 -21.50
C VAL A 171 1.49 26.18 -20.12
N GLY A 172 0.92 27.19 -19.45
CA GLY A 172 0.20 27.01 -18.19
C GLY A 172 -1.02 26.10 -18.33
N ALA A 173 -1.81 26.26 -19.39
CA ALA A 173 -2.95 25.39 -19.68
C ALA A 173 -2.50 23.93 -19.93
N GLY A 174 -1.42 23.73 -20.69
CA GLY A 174 -0.82 22.41 -20.89
C GLY A 174 -0.36 21.76 -19.58
N ALA A 175 0.34 22.52 -18.74
CA ALA A 175 0.78 22.06 -17.43
C ALA A 175 -0.40 21.69 -16.51
N MET A 176 -1.49 22.47 -16.53
CA MET A 176 -2.70 22.15 -15.78
C MET A 176 -3.38 20.88 -16.29
N MET A 177 -3.47 20.68 -17.61
CA MET A 177 -3.99 19.43 -18.18
C MET A 177 -3.14 18.23 -17.77
N SER A 178 -1.81 18.35 -17.82
CA SER A 178 -0.91 17.29 -17.35
C SER A 178 -1.10 17.01 -15.85
N ALA A 179 -1.18 18.03 -15.01
CA ALA A 179 -1.41 17.88 -13.58
C ALA A 179 -2.76 17.21 -13.26
N PHE A 180 -3.82 17.59 -13.99
CA PHE A 180 -5.13 16.96 -13.88
C PHE A 180 -5.07 15.48 -14.27
N SER A 181 -4.34 15.16 -15.33
CA SER A 181 -4.20 13.78 -15.81
C SER A 181 -3.39 12.92 -14.83
N THR A 182 -2.32 13.47 -14.23
CA THR A 182 -1.58 12.84 -13.14
C THR A 182 -2.45 12.63 -11.91
N TRP A 183 -3.32 13.59 -11.56
CA TRP A 183 -4.25 13.46 -10.46
C TRP A 183 -5.26 12.31 -10.68
N ILE A 184 -5.75 12.13 -11.90
CA ILE A 184 -6.61 11.00 -12.24
C ILE A 184 -5.88 9.67 -12.05
N ILE A 185 -4.64 9.53 -12.56
CA ILE A 185 -3.84 8.31 -12.38
C ILE A 185 -3.66 7.99 -10.90
N TYR A 186 -3.31 9.01 -10.09
CA TYR A 186 -3.16 8.85 -8.65
C TYR A 186 -4.44 8.35 -7.98
N ARG A 187 -5.61 8.80 -8.46
CA ARG A 187 -6.90 8.39 -7.94
C ARG A 187 -7.32 6.98 -8.39
N SER A 188 -6.95 6.58 -9.61
CA SER A 188 -7.29 5.27 -10.18
C SER A 188 -6.33 4.15 -9.80
N ALA A 189 -5.12 4.48 -9.34
CA ALA A 189 -4.16 3.48 -8.92
C ALA A 189 -4.69 2.69 -7.71
N PRO A 190 -4.61 1.34 -7.73
CA PRO A 190 -4.97 0.54 -6.57
C PRO A 190 -4.04 0.94 -5.40
N GLN A 191 -4.64 1.37 -4.30
CA GLN A 191 -3.89 1.76 -3.11
C GLN A 191 -3.40 0.50 -2.39
N GLU A 192 -2.17 0.10 -2.67
CA GLU A 192 -1.51 -0.95 -1.90
C GLU A 192 -0.96 -0.39 -0.59
N ILE A 193 -1.21 -1.12 0.50
CA ILE A 193 -0.59 -0.83 1.79
C ILE A 193 0.88 -1.25 1.66
N MET A 194 1.75 -0.32 1.30
CA MET A 194 3.19 -0.56 1.37
C MET A 194 3.57 -0.90 2.81
N THR A 195 4.29 -2.01 2.99
CA THR A 195 4.71 -2.51 4.31
C THR A 195 5.61 -1.54 5.06
N ALA A 196 6.23 -0.58 4.36
CA ALA A 196 6.88 0.59 4.92
C ALA A 196 5.88 1.76 4.98
N GLY A 197 5.50 2.18 6.20
CA GLY A 197 4.62 3.34 6.39
C GLY A 197 5.21 4.64 5.82
N LEU A 198 4.33 5.57 5.39
CA LEU A 198 4.65 6.83 4.71
C LEU A 198 5.76 7.71 5.33
N GLY A 199 6.15 7.48 6.59
CA GLY A 199 7.23 8.19 7.27
C GLY A 199 8.62 7.55 7.17
N LYS A 200 8.74 6.35 6.58
CA LYS A 200 9.99 5.55 6.50
C LYS A 200 10.26 5.10 5.07
N GLY A 201 10.28 6.05 4.13
CA GLY A 201 10.87 5.79 2.81
C GLY A 201 12.36 5.42 2.94
N SER A 202 12.97 4.94 1.84
CA SER A 202 14.42 4.71 1.84
C SER A 202 15.14 6.01 2.22
N THR A 203 16.30 5.91 2.87
CA THR A 203 17.08 7.11 3.29
C THR A 203 17.37 8.05 2.13
N GLU A 204 17.45 7.51 0.92
CA GLU A 204 17.67 8.23 -0.35
C GLU A 204 16.41 8.97 -0.80
N GLN A 205 15.24 8.33 -0.72
CA GLN A 205 13.96 8.95 -1.04
C GLN A 205 13.60 10.08 -0.06
N ILE A 206 13.92 9.90 1.23
CA ILE A 206 13.72 10.95 2.25
C ILE A 206 14.63 12.15 1.98
N ARG A 207 15.90 11.94 1.59
CA ARG A 207 16.80 13.04 1.21
C ARG A 207 16.31 13.77 -0.03
N ALA A 208 15.88 13.05 -1.07
CA ALA A 208 15.31 13.66 -2.27
C ALA A 208 14.10 14.54 -1.93
N PHE A 209 13.21 14.03 -1.06
CA PHE A 209 12.05 14.78 -0.61
C PHE A 209 12.40 15.99 0.27
N GLN A 210 13.40 15.88 1.16
CA GLN A 210 13.90 17.00 1.96
C GLN A 210 14.50 18.11 1.10
N VAL A 211 15.31 17.73 0.11
CA VAL A 211 15.89 18.69 -0.85
C VAL A 211 14.78 19.36 -1.66
N ALA A 212 13.80 18.59 -2.17
CA ALA A 212 12.64 19.15 -2.88
C ALA A 212 11.82 20.11 -1.99
N ARG A 213 11.63 19.78 -0.71
CA ARG A 213 10.87 20.59 0.25
C ARG A 213 11.57 21.91 0.60
N VAL A 214 12.90 21.98 0.50
CA VAL A 214 13.66 23.22 0.71
C VAL A 214 13.77 24.02 -0.59
N VAL A 215 14.08 23.35 -1.69
CA VAL A 215 14.28 23.96 -3.01
C VAL A 215 12.98 24.52 -3.59
N GLY A 216 11.84 23.85 -3.39
CA GLY A 216 10.53 24.31 -3.88
C GLY A 216 10.13 25.70 -3.40
N PRO A 217 10.03 25.96 -2.08
CA PRO A 217 9.71 27.29 -1.57
C PRO A 217 10.82 28.31 -1.87
N LEU A 218 12.09 27.91 -1.86
CA LEU A 218 13.20 28.81 -2.21
C LEU A 218 13.12 29.26 -3.69
N ALA A 219 12.76 28.35 -4.59
CA ALA A 219 12.52 28.64 -6.00
C ALA A 219 11.34 29.61 -6.17
N ALA A 220 10.22 29.35 -5.51
CA ALA A 220 9.05 30.23 -5.56
C ALA A 220 9.35 31.63 -5.03
N LEU A 221 10.11 31.73 -3.93
CA LEU A 221 10.49 33.00 -3.32
C LEU A 221 11.48 33.77 -4.22
N SER A 222 12.46 33.07 -4.80
CA SER A 222 13.40 33.68 -5.76
C SER A 222 12.73 34.14 -7.06
N ALA A 223 11.73 33.40 -7.54
CA ALA A 223 10.93 33.77 -8.70
C ALA A 223 10.05 35.00 -8.42
N ALA A 224 9.44 35.08 -7.24
CA ALA A 224 8.66 36.25 -6.82
C ALA A 224 9.52 37.52 -6.70
N VAL A 225 10.73 37.41 -6.14
CA VAL A 225 11.68 38.53 -6.06
C VAL A 225 12.16 38.94 -7.46
N ALA A 226 12.52 38.00 -8.32
CA ALA A 226 12.93 38.28 -9.70
C ALA A 226 11.84 38.99 -10.52
N TYR A 227 10.57 38.63 -10.28
CA TYR A 227 9.41 39.28 -10.89
C TYR A 227 9.25 40.73 -10.41
N LEU A 228 9.39 40.97 -9.09
CA LEU A 228 9.29 42.32 -8.51
C LEU A 228 10.44 43.26 -8.94
N VAL A 229 11.62 42.70 -9.22
CA VAL A 229 12.79 43.46 -9.69
C VAL A 229 12.70 43.81 -11.19
N GLY A 230 11.70 43.29 -11.90
CA GLY A 230 11.48 43.59 -13.33
C GLY A 230 12.45 42.87 -14.28
N ILE A 231 12.99 41.73 -13.86
CA ILE A 231 13.86 40.90 -14.71
C ILE A 231 13.05 40.38 -15.91
N PRO A 232 13.59 40.42 -17.14
CA PRO A 232 12.90 39.90 -18.32
C PRO A 232 12.48 38.44 -18.12
N MET A 233 11.23 38.14 -18.46
CA MET A 233 10.57 36.88 -18.12
C MET A 233 11.32 35.62 -18.62
N GLY A 234 12.05 35.73 -19.74
CA GLY A 234 12.87 34.64 -20.26
C GLY A 234 13.99 34.18 -19.31
N TYR A 235 14.66 35.12 -18.63
CA TYR A 235 15.71 34.77 -17.66
C TYR A 235 15.12 34.15 -16.38
N LEU A 236 13.92 34.57 -16.00
CA LEU A 236 13.21 34.03 -14.84
C LEU A 236 12.87 32.54 -15.05
N LEU A 237 12.41 32.17 -16.26
CA LEU A 237 12.12 30.78 -16.61
C LEU A 237 13.37 29.89 -16.60
N LEU A 238 14.50 30.38 -17.14
CA LEU A 238 15.78 29.65 -17.10
C LEU A 238 16.29 29.47 -15.67
N TRP A 239 16.09 30.49 -14.82
CA TRP A 239 16.49 30.43 -13.42
C TRP A 239 15.70 29.38 -12.63
N ILE A 240 14.38 29.32 -12.83
CA ILE A 240 13.52 28.28 -12.25
C ILE A 240 13.98 26.89 -12.71
N ALA A 241 14.22 26.71 -14.01
CA ALA A 241 14.68 25.42 -14.55
C ALA A 241 16.03 24.98 -13.93
N ALA A 242 16.98 25.90 -13.77
CA ALA A 242 18.27 25.63 -13.14
C ALA A 242 18.12 25.21 -11.66
N LEU A 243 17.17 25.83 -10.94
CA LEU A 243 16.91 25.53 -9.53
C LEU A 243 16.29 24.14 -9.32
N PHE A 244 15.46 23.67 -10.26
CA PHE A 244 14.82 22.35 -10.20
C PHE A 244 15.72 21.21 -10.70
N LEU A 245 16.74 21.49 -11.51
CA LEU A 245 17.69 20.50 -12.04
C LEU A 245 18.29 19.57 -10.96
N PRO A 246 18.87 20.06 -9.84
CA PRO A 246 19.46 19.18 -8.82
C PRO A 246 18.43 18.25 -8.17
N VAL A 247 17.18 18.69 -8.02
CA VAL A 247 16.07 17.86 -7.50
C VAL A 247 15.76 16.73 -8.47
N GLY A 248 15.73 17.02 -9.77
CA GLY A 248 15.50 16.03 -10.82
C GLY A 248 16.59 14.95 -10.86
N VAL A 249 17.86 15.36 -10.83
CA VAL A 249 19.01 14.43 -10.86
C VAL A 249 19.01 13.52 -9.62
N LEU A 250 18.81 14.09 -8.43
CA LEU A 250 18.78 13.31 -7.18
C LEU A 250 17.63 12.28 -7.18
N SER A 251 16.46 12.67 -7.71
CA SER A 251 15.31 11.78 -7.83
C SER A 251 15.58 10.63 -8.80
N PHE A 252 16.20 10.91 -9.96
CA PHE A 252 16.52 9.88 -10.95
C PHE A 252 17.53 8.83 -10.43
N ILE A 253 18.52 9.27 -9.65
CA ILE A 253 19.48 8.36 -9.02
C ILE A 253 18.78 7.45 -8.00
N SER A 254 17.93 8.04 -7.15
CA SER A 254 17.17 7.30 -6.13
C SER A 254 16.21 6.29 -6.76
N ASP A 255 15.56 6.66 -7.86
CA ASP A 255 14.64 5.79 -8.60
C ASP A 255 15.38 4.56 -9.13
N ARG A 256 16.51 4.77 -9.81
CA ARG A 256 17.33 3.69 -10.36
C ARG A 256 17.81 2.68 -9.32
N HIS A 257 18.16 3.15 -8.11
CA HIS A 257 18.56 2.25 -7.03
C HIS A 257 17.36 1.45 -6.48
N THR A 258 16.20 2.08 -6.38
CA THR A 258 14.96 1.44 -5.93
C THR A 258 14.49 0.38 -6.93
N THR A 259 14.51 0.68 -8.24
CA THR A 259 14.17 -0.29 -9.30
C THR A 259 15.05 -1.54 -9.24
N LYS A 260 16.35 -1.40 -8.97
CA LYS A 260 17.26 -2.54 -8.84
C LYS A 260 16.89 -3.45 -7.66
N LYS A 261 16.52 -2.85 -6.52
CA LYS A 261 16.05 -3.62 -5.34
C LYS A 261 14.78 -4.38 -5.64
N ASP A 262 13.83 -3.74 -6.34
CA ASP A 262 12.54 -4.34 -6.67
C ASP A 262 12.68 -5.57 -7.57
N ILE A 263 13.57 -5.49 -8.58
CA ILE A 263 13.91 -6.61 -9.47
C ILE A 263 14.48 -7.80 -8.68
N GLU A 264 15.39 -7.55 -7.73
CA GLU A 264 15.98 -8.60 -6.91
C GLU A 264 15.00 -9.18 -5.88
N PHE A 265 14.03 -8.38 -5.41
CA PHE A 265 13.16 -8.72 -4.27
C PHE A 265 12.25 -9.92 -4.54
N SER A 266 11.61 -9.98 -5.71
CA SER A 266 10.76 -11.12 -6.08
C SER A 266 11.56 -12.43 -6.16
N THR A 267 12.76 -12.37 -6.76
CA THR A 267 13.65 -13.53 -6.86
C THR A 267 14.16 -13.96 -5.48
N PHE A 268 14.46 -13.00 -4.60
CA PHE A 268 14.84 -13.25 -3.22
C PHE A 268 13.74 -13.95 -2.43
N LEU A 269 12.50 -13.46 -2.48
CA LEU A 269 11.36 -14.09 -1.78
C LEU A 269 11.13 -15.53 -2.26
N ARG A 270 11.19 -15.75 -3.57
CA ARG A 270 11.05 -17.08 -4.16
C ARG A 270 12.17 -18.02 -3.71
N SER A 271 13.42 -17.54 -3.70
CA SER A 271 14.58 -18.33 -3.27
C SER A 271 14.54 -18.64 -1.78
N ALA A 272 14.23 -17.64 -0.94
CA ALA A 272 14.09 -17.81 0.50
C ALA A 272 12.94 -18.74 0.89
N GLY A 273 11.79 -18.61 0.22
CA GLY A 273 10.64 -19.51 0.39
C GLY A 273 10.96 -20.93 -0.06
N GLY A 274 11.59 -21.09 -1.23
CA GLY A 274 12.06 -22.38 -1.73
C GLY A 274 13.05 -23.06 -0.78
N MET A 275 14.00 -22.30 -0.22
CA MET A 275 14.96 -22.79 0.77
C MET A 275 14.32 -23.16 2.10
N ALA A 276 13.34 -22.39 2.59
CA ALA A 276 12.63 -22.70 3.82
C ALA A 276 11.83 -24.00 3.68
N THR A 277 11.12 -24.17 2.56
CA THR A 277 10.35 -25.38 2.26
C THR A 277 11.26 -26.59 2.04
N SER A 278 12.36 -26.46 1.29
CA SER A 278 13.27 -27.57 1.02
C SER A 278 14.07 -28.00 2.24
N SER A 279 14.47 -27.05 3.09
CA SER A 279 15.24 -27.33 4.31
C SER A 279 14.36 -27.76 5.48
N GLY A 280 13.03 -27.56 5.40
CA GLY A 280 12.11 -27.76 6.53
C GLY A 280 12.39 -26.85 7.73
N THR A 281 13.16 -25.77 7.52
CA THR A 281 13.61 -24.85 8.58
C THR A 281 12.80 -23.57 8.58
N THR A 282 12.84 -22.85 9.71
CA THR A 282 12.23 -21.51 9.81
C THR A 282 12.81 -20.53 8.79
N LEU A 283 12.03 -19.52 8.39
CA LEU A 283 12.44 -18.51 7.41
C LEU A 283 13.76 -17.81 7.81
N LYS A 284 13.98 -17.60 9.10
CA LYS A 284 15.24 -17.03 9.64
C LYS A 284 16.45 -17.92 9.37
N GLN A 285 16.32 -19.23 9.54
CA GLN A 285 17.40 -20.18 9.25
C GLN A 285 17.62 -20.35 7.75
N ALA A 286 16.55 -20.30 6.95
CA ALA A 286 16.67 -20.27 5.49
C ALA A 286 17.43 -19.04 5.01
N LEU A 287 17.15 -17.86 5.58
CA LEU A 287 17.85 -16.60 5.31
C LEU A 287 19.36 -16.69 5.58
N THR A 288 19.79 -17.36 6.66
CA THR A 288 21.23 -17.54 6.95
C THR A 288 21.93 -18.53 6.02
N ARG A 289 21.19 -19.41 5.35
CA ARG A 289 21.72 -20.43 4.43
C ARG A 289 21.70 -19.98 2.97
N LEU A 290 20.99 -18.90 2.67
CA LEU A 290 20.86 -18.36 1.32
C LEU A 290 22.14 -17.60 0.97
N ASP A 291 22.70 -17.87 -0.21
CA ASP A 291 23.90 -17.17 -0.68
C ASP A 291 23.54 -15.75 -1.11
N MET A 292 24.01 -14.78 -0.33
CA MET A 292 23.72 -13.35 -0.54
C MET A 292 24.46 -12.77 -1.74
N SER A 293 25.46 -13.48 -2.29
CA SER A 293 26.15 -13.07 -3.53
C SER A 293 25.22 -12.98 -4.73
N SER A 294 24.11 -13.71 -4.70
CA SER A 294 23.07 -13.70 -5.74
C SER A 294 22.19 -12.44 -5.70
N PHE A 295 22.28 -11.63 -4.64
CA PHE A 295 21.45 -10.45 -4.40
C PHE A 295 22.29 -9.25 -3.94
N PRO A 296 23.18 -8.72 -4.79
CA PRO A 296 24.15 -7.70 -4.41
C PRO A 296 23.50 -6.38 -3.96
N THR A 297 22.33 -6.04 -4.48
CA THR A 297 21.62 -4.80 -4.12
C THR A 297 20.85 -4.94 -2.80
N LEU A 298 20.40 -6.16 -2.46
CA LEU A 298 19.69 -6.46 -1.22
C LEU A 298 20.60 -6.94 -0.08
N GLN A 299 21.84 -7.33 -0.37
CA GLN A 299 22.78 -7.91 0.60
C GLN A 299 22.89 -7.11 1.90
N ALA A 300 23.10 -5.79 1.79
CA ALA A 300 23.26 -4.91 2.95
C ALA A 300 22.00 -4.82 3.82
N ASP A 301 20.81 -4.89 3.21
CA ASP A 301 19.53 -4.83 3.92
C ASP A 301 19.20 -6.19 4.57
N VAL A 302 19.50 -7.29 3.90
CA VAL A 302 19.30 -8.66 4.42
C VAL A 302 20.28 -8.97 5.55
N GLU A 303 21.53 -8.52 5.46
CA GLU A 303 22.51 -8.68 6.53
C GLU A 303 22.12 -7.89 7.80
N ARG A 304 21.50 -6.72 7.64
CA ARG A 304 20.89 -6.00 8.78
C ARG A 304 19.74 -6.79 9.39
N LEU A 305 18.89 -7.40 8.55
CA LEU A 305 17.76 -8.20 9.01
C LEU A 305 18.22 -9.46 9.76
N SER A 306 19.28 -10.13 9.29
CA SER A 306 19.82 -11.32 9.94
C SER A 306 20.49 -11.02 11.28
N LYS A 307 21.14 -9.84 11.40
CA LYS A 307 21.80 -9.38 12.63
C LYS A 307 20.84 -8.79 13.66
N THR A 308 19.64 -8.33 13.26
CA THR A 308 18.66 -7.76 14.20
C THR A 308 17.94 -8.90 14.93
N PRO A 309 18.15 -9.11 16.25
CA PRO A 309 17.38 -10.08 17.00
C PRO A 309 15.92 -9.61 17.06
N GLY A 310 14.99 -10.44 16.58
CA GLY A 310 13.58 -10.10 16.55
C GLY A 310 13.04 -9.70 17.92
N SER A 311 12.27 -8.62 17.96
CA SER A 311 11.32 -8.28 19.01
C SER A 311 10.12 -9.24 18.98
N ALA A 312 10.39 -10.55 19.04
CA ALA A 312 9.41 -11.55 19.42
C ALA A 312 9.44 -11.65 20.94
N GLY A 313 8.59 -10.86 21.59
CA GLY A 313 8.42 -10.86 23.03
C GLY A 313 7.25 -9.95 23.41
N GLY A 314 6.07 -10.55 23.56
CA GLY A 314 4.83 -9.91 23.98
C GLY A 314 3.61 -10.54 23.33
#